data_AF-K4MSN9-F1
#
_entry.id   AF-K4MSN9-F1
#
_cell.length_a   1.000
_cell.length_b   1.000
_cell.length_c   1.000
_cell.angle_alpha   90.00
_cell.angle_beta   90.00
_cell.angle_gamma   90.00
#
_symmetry.space_group_name_H-M   'P 1'
#
loop_
_entity.id
_entity.type
_entity.pdbx_description
1 polymer ?
#
loop_
_entity_poly.entity_id
_entity_poly.type
_entity_poly.pdbx_seq_one_letter_code
_entity_poly.pdbx_strand_id
1 'polypeptide(L)' 'SSRQVTFSKRRNGLIEKARQLSVLCDASVALLVVSASSKLYSFSSGD' A
#
# COMPACT_ATOMS: atom_id res chain seq x y z
N SER A 1 7.97 -2.97 -18.79
CA SER A 1 6.83 -3.91 -18.90
C SER A 1 5.58 -3.27 -18.30
N SER A 2 4.42 -3.41 -18.97
CA SER A 2 3.11 -2.93 -18.49
C SER A 2 2.79 -3.41 -17.06
N ARG A 3 3.20 -4.63 -16.72
CA ARG A 3 3.04 -5.21 -15.38
C ARG A 3 3.72 -4.40 -14.28
N GLN A 4 4.96 -3.95 -14.52
CA GLN A 4 5.71 -3.19 -13.52
C GLN A 4 5.16 -1.77 -13.33
N VAL A 5 4.69 -1.14 -14.43
CA VAL A 5 4.02 0.16 -14.37
C VAL A 5 2.70 0.05 -13.61
N THR A 6 1.89 -0.96 -13.92
CA THR A 6 0.61 -1.23 -13.24
C THR A 6 0.83 -1.55 -11.75
N PHE A 7 1.82 -2.36 -11.43
CA PHE A 7 2.18 -2.67 -10.04
C PHE A 7 2.51 -1.38 -9.27
N SER A 8 3.39 -0.53 -9.79
CA SER A 8 3.78 0.73 -9.14
C SER A 8 2.58 1.66 -8.94
N LYS A 9 1.73 1.84 -9.97
CA LYS A 9 0.54 2.70 -9.87
C LYS A 9 -0.48 2.16 -8.86
N ARG A 10 -0.79 0.86 -8.90
CA ARG A 10 -1.76 0.24 -7.99
C ARG A 10 -1.27 0.21 -6.54
N ARG A 11 0.00 -0.13 -6.32
CA ARG A 11 0.61 -0.10 -4.98
C ARG A 11 0.52 1.29 -4.37
N ASN A 12 0.88 2.33 -5.13
CA ASN A 12 0.81 3.70 -4.64
C ASN A 12 -0.64 4.14 -4.35
N GLY A 13 -1.59 3.82 -5.23
CA GLY A 13 -3.01 4.10 -4.99
C GLY A 13 -3.59 3.34 -3.79
N LEU A 14 -3.13 2.11 -3.54
CA LEU A 14 -3.54 1.30 -2.40
C LEU A 14 -3.03 1.88 -1.07
N ILE A 15 -1.77 2.31 -1.02
CA ILE A 15 -1.18 2.99 0.15
C ILE A 15 -1.95 4.28 0.45
N GLU A 16 -2.28 5.07 -0.57
CA GLU A 16 -3.03 6.31 -0.39
C GLU A 16 -4.45 6.07 0.13
N LYS A 17 -5.13 5.02 -0.35
CA LYS A 17 -6.44 4.61 0.20
C LYS A 17 -6.34 4.12 1.64
N ALA A 18 -5.32 3.33 1.98
CA ALA A 18 -5.09 2.86 3.34
C ALA A 18 -4.85 4.04 4.31
N ARG A 19 -4.08 5.04 3.87
CA ARG A 19 -3.86 6.29 4.61
C ARG A 19 -5.16 7.07 4.82
N GLN A 20 -5.96 7.27 3.76
CA GLN A 20 -7.25 7.95 3.86
C GLN A 20 -8.21 7.21 4.80
N LEU A 21 -8.26 5.88 4.72
CA LEU A 21 -9.09 5.04 5.58
C LEU A 21 -8.70 5.18 7.06
N SER A 22 -7.39 5.10 7.36
CA SER A 22 -6.88 5.24 8.73
C SER A 22 -7.29 6.59 9.35
N VAL A 23 -7.19 7.68 8.59
CA VAL A 23 -7.58 9.03 9.05
C VAL A 23 -9.10 9.16 9.20
N LEU A 24 -9.90 8.68 8.23
CA LEU A 24 -11.36 8.84 8.24
C LEU A 24 -12.03 8.03 9.36
N CYS A 25 -11.45 6.90 9.72
CA CYS A 25 -12.05 5.96 10.66
C CYS A 25 -11.32 5.90 12.01
N ASP A 26 -10.27 6.70 12.20
CA ASP A 26 -9.38 6.65 13.38
C ASP A 26 -8.94 5.21 13.71
N ALA A 27 -8.48 4.50 12.67
CA ALA A 27 -8.19 3.07 12.74
C ALA A 27 -6.71 2.79 12.47
N SER A 28 -6.13 1.87 13.24
CA SER A 28 -4.81 1.30 12.95
C SER A 28 -4.90 0.40 11.70
N VAL A 29 -4.06 0.68 10.69
CA VAL A 29 -4.06 -0.01 9.41
C VAL A 29 -2.63 -0.37 9.03
N ALA A 30 -2.41 -1.66 8.74
CA ALA A 30 -1.15 -2.17 8.21
C ALA A 30 -1.35 -2.76 6.81
N LEU A 31 -0.41 -2.50 5.91
CA LEU A 31 -0.42 -3.01 4.54
C LEU A 31 0.94 -3.64 4.20
N LEU A 32 0.92 -4.80 3.57
CA LEU A 32 2.10 -5.57 3.19
C LEU A 32 1.95 -6.05 1.74
N VAL A 33 2.89 -5.66 0.88
CA VAL A 33 2.86 -5.98 -0.55
C VAL A 33 4.19 -6.57 -0.97
N VAL A 34 4.15 -7.78 -1.53
CA VAL A 34 5.33 -8.48 -2.05
C VAL A 34 5.28 -8.48 -3.58
N SER A 35 6.35 -8.01 -4.23
CA SER A 35 6.48 -8.09 -5.68
C SER A 35 6.97 -9.48 -6.11
N ALA A 36 6.83 -9.85 -7.38
CA ALA A 36 7.43 -11.08 -7.90
C ALA A 36 8.96 -11.06 -7.97
N SER A 37 9.60 -9.91 -7.69
CA SER A 37 11.04 -9.84 -7.48
C SER A 37 11.41 -10.00 -6.01
N SER A 38 10.50 -10.58 -5.21
CA SER A 38 10.61 -10.75 -3.75
C SER A 38 10.88 -9.46 -2.98
N LYS A 39 10.52 -8.29 -3.54
CA LYS A 39 10.70 -7.01 -2.87
C LYS A 39 9.47 -6.70 -2.03
N LEU A 40 9.70 -6.42 -0.75
CA LEU A 40 8.68 -6.09 0.23
C LEU A 40 8.44 -4.57 0.24
N TYR A 41 7.17 -4.19 0.28
CA TYR A 41 6.70 -2.84 0.48
C TYR A 41 5.69 -2.85 1.62
N SER A 42 5.82 -1.93 2.56
CA SER A 42 4.94 -1.85 3.73
C SER A 42 4.43 -0.43 3.94
N PHE A 43 3.25 -0.35 4.57
CA PHE A 43 2.67 0.87 5.11
C PHE A 43 2.04 0.54 6.47
N SER A 44 2.14 1.46 7.41
CA SER A 44 1.57 1.37 8.75
C SER A 44 1.05 2.75 9.15
N SER A 45 -0.11 2.78 9.79
CA SER A 45 -0.70 3.98 10.37
C SER A 45 -1.43 3.58 11.65
N GLY A 46 -1.34 4.42 12.68
CA GLY A 46 -1.70 4.07 14.06
C GLY A 46 -0.53 3.42 14.82
N ASP A 47 -0.68 3.36 16.13
CA ASP A 47 0.20 2.63 17.05
C ASP A 47 -0.15 1.13 17.12
#